data_AF-A0A0A2TSM8-F1
#
_entry.id   AF-A0A0A2TSM8-F1
#
_cell.length_a   1.000
_cell.length_b   1.000
_cell.length_c   1.000
_cell.angle_alpha   90.00
_cell.angle_beta   90.00
_cell.angle_gamma   90.00
#
_symmetry.space_group_name_H-M   'P 1'
#
loop_
_entity.id
_entity.type
_entity.pdbx_description
1 polymer ?
#
loop_
_entity_poly.entity_id
_entity_poly.type
_entity_poly.pdbx_seq_one_letter_code
_entity_poly.pdbx_strand_id
1 'polypeptide(L)'
;MPKKPKRPCRMNGCPNFAGDGEIYCPEHKTEAEHFYNRYQRPTDKNVYGRAWKRIRDRKIRESPMCEECLKHGFYHPAEEVHHRVPLSEGGTHERSNLVSLCRSCHMKAHGELGTRKPHSYDD
;
A
#
# COMPACT_ATOMS: atom_id res chain seq x y z
N MET A 1 -32.50 -27.17 3.83
CA MET A 1 -32.65 -26.45 2.54
C MET A 1 -31.75 -27.08 1.50
N PRO A 2 -32.19 -27.26 0.24
CA PRO A 2 -31.35 -27.81 -0.82
C PRO A 2 -30.19 -26.85 -1.13
N LYS A 3 -28.98 -27.39 -1.27
CA LYS A 3 -27.80 -26.62 -1.66
C LYS A 3 -27.83 -26.40 -3.18
N LYS A 4 -27.43 -25.21 -3.62
CA LYS A 4 -27.27 -24.91 -5.05
C LYS A 4 -26.28 -25.91 -5.69
N PRO A 5 -26.53 -26.40 -6.91
CA PRO A 5 -25.57 -27.24 -7.62
C PRO A 5 -24.30 -26.45 -7.93
N LYS A 6 -23.15 -27.14 -7.95
CA LYS A 6 -21.88 -26.53 -8.32
C LYS A 6 -21.86 -26.19 -9.80
N ARG A 7 -21.26 -25.05 -10.14
CA ARG A 7 -21.10 -24.59 -11.52
C ARG A 7 -19.88 -25.27 -12.16
N PRO A 8 -19.88 -25.52 -13.47
CA PRO A 8 -18.66 -25.95 -14.16
C PRO A 8 -17.58 -24.86 -14.05
N CYS A 9 -16.31 -25.27 -14.08
CA CYS A 9 -15.17 -24.36 -14.17
C CYS A 9 -15.28 -23.50 -15.44
N ARG A 10 -14.95 -22.21 -15.33
CA ARG A 10 -14.97 -21.27 -16.48
C ARG A 10 -13.83 -21.49 -17.47
N MET A 11 -12.78 -22.23 -17.09
CA MET A 11 -11.67 -22.52 -18.02
C MET A 11 -12.18 -23.42 -19.16
N ASN A 12 -11.92 -22.99 -20.41
CA ASN A 12 -12.34 -23.71 -21.60
C ASN A 12 -11.81 -25.15 -21.59
N GLY A 13 -12.71 -26.13 -21.74
CA GLY A 13 -12.36 -27.55 -21.79
C GLY A 13 -12.06 -28.20 -20.44
N CYS A 14 -12.19 -27.49 -19.32
CA CYS A 14 -11.99 -28.07 -18.00
C CYS A 14 -13.21 -28.92 -17.58
N PRO A 15 -13.04 -30.22 -17.26
CA PRO A 15 -14.15 -31.07 -16.83
C PRO A 15 -14.57 -30.87 -15.36
N ASN A 16 -13.81 -30.08 -14.60
CA ASN A 16 -13.99 -29.92 -13.16
C ASN A 16 -15.04 -28.86 -12.80
N PHE A 17 -15.61 -28.97 -11.60
CA PHE A 17 -16.53 -27.97 -11.05
C PHE A 17 -15.79 -26.88 -10.27
N ALA A 18 -16.34 -25.67 -10.31
CA ALA A 18 -15.88 -24.56 -9.49
C ALA A 18 -16.24 -24.77 -8.01
N GLY A 19 -15.45 -24.14 -7.13
CA GLY A 19 -15.76 -24.04 -5.70
C GLY A 19 -17.05 -23.24 -5.43
N ASP A 20 -17.54 -23.30 -4.19
CA ASP A 20 -18.75 -22.56 -3.81
C ASP A 20 -18.49 -21.05 -3.88
N GLY A 21 -19.18 -20.37 -4.81
CA GLY A 21 -18.99 -18.92 -5.02
C GLY A 21 -17.83 -18.58 -5.96
N GLU A 22 -17.10 -19.58 -6.43
CA GLU A 22 -15.95 -19.40 -7.33
C GLU A 22 -16.35 -19.58 -8.79
N ILE A 23 -15.52 -19.03 -9.69
CA ILE A 23 -15.67 -19.19 -11.14
C ILE A 23 -14.74 -20.27 -11.72
N TYR A 24 -13.71 -20.65 -10.99
CA TYR A 24 -12.72 -21.65 -11.40
C TYR A 24 -12.68 -22.83 -10.41
N CYS A 25 -12.23 -23.99 -10.89
CA CYS A 25 -11.84 -25.09 -9.99
C CYS A 25 -10.55 -24.71 -9.22
N PRO A 26 -10.18 -25.44 -8.15
CA PRO A 26 -9.00 -25.10 -7.33
C PRO A 26 -7.72 -24.89 -8.14
N GLU A 27 -7.46 -25.75 -9.14
CA GLU A 27 -6.29 -25.66 -10.01
C GLU A 27 -6.28 -24.37 -10.83
N HIS A 28 -7.36 -24.10 -11.57
CA HIS A 28 -7.48 -22.90 -12.40
C HIS A 28 -7.64 -21.61 -11.60
N LYS A 29 -8.11 -21.70 -10.34
CA LYS A 29 -8.10 -20.56 -9.42
C LYS A 29 -6.66 -20.14 -9.12
N THR A 30 -5.81 -21.10 -8.75
CA THR A 30 -4.38 -20.81 -8.50
C THR A 30 -3.68 -20.30 -9.76
N GLU A 31 -3.97 -20.88 -10.93
CA GLU A 31 -3.42 -20.39 -12.20
C GLU A 31 -3.87 -18.96 -12.52
N ALA A 32 -5.16 -18.66 -12.38
CA ALA A 32 -5.71 -17.33 -12.60
C ALA A 32 -5.14 -16.29 -11.61
N GLU A 33 -5.00 -16.66 -10.34
CA GLU A 33 -4.35 -15.82 -9.32
C GLU A 33 -2.89 -15.54 -9.68
N HIS A 34 -2.16 -16.56 -10.13
CA HIS A 34 -0.76 -16.42 -10.51
C HIS A 34 -0.59 -15.55 -11.77
N PHE A 35 -1.46 -15.73 -12.78
CA PHE A 35 -1.51 -14.89 -13.97
C PHE A 35 -1.82 -13.43 -13.61
N TYR A 36 -2.84 -13.21 -12.77
CA TYR A 36 -3.19 -11.88 -12.28
C TYR A 36 -2.01 -11.24 -11.53
N ASN A 37 -1.42 -11.95 -10.57
CA ASN A 37 -0.29 -11.45 -9.77
C ASN A 37 0.94 -11.11 -10.61
N ARG A 38 1.20 -11.87 -11.68
CA ARG A 38 2.36 -11.68 -12.55
C ARG A 38 2.17 -10.60 -13.61
N TYR A 39 0.99 -10.53 -14.23
CA TYR A 39 0.79 -9.75 -15.46
C TYR A 39 -0.25 -8.64 -15.36
N GLN A 40 -1.16 -8.68 -14.39
CA GLN A 40 -2.29 -7.73 -14.32
C GLN A 40 -2.37 -6.95 -13.01
N ARG A 41 -1.70 -7.41 -11.95
CA ARG A 41 -1.74 -6.75 -10.65
C ARG A 41 -1.10 -5.36 -10.80
N PRO A 42 -1.82 -4.28 -10.44
CA PRO A 42 -1.24 -2.95 -10.40
C PRO A 42 0.02 -2.98 -9.54
N THR A 43 1.14 -2.51 -10.10
CA THR A 43 2.45 -2.41 -9.42
C THR A 43 2.43 -1.49 -8.20
N ASP A 44 1.33 -0.75 -8.01
CA ASP A 44 1.16 0.30 -7.02
C ASP A 44 1.09 -0.19 -5.57
N LYS A 45 1.02 -1.50 -5.31
CA LYS A 45 1.02 -2.01 -3.92
C LYS A 45 2.38 -1.92 -3.23
N ASN A 46 3.44 -1.52 -3.93
CA ASN A 46 4.77 -1.39 -3.35
C ASN A 46 5.51 -0.17 -3.93
N VAL A 47 4.86 1.00 -3.90
CA VAL A 47 5.29 2.27 -4.53
C VAL A 47 6.78 2.60 -4.31
N TYR A 48 7.41 2.10 -3.25
CA TYR A 48 8.79 2.43 -2.90
C TYR A 48 9.71 1.23 -2.60
N GLY A 49 9.17 -0.01 -2.63
CA GLY A 49 9.92 -1.25 -2.45
C GLY A 49 10.69 -1.41 -1.11
N ARG A 50 11.57 -2.43 -1.04
CA ARG A 50 12.39 -2.73 0.16
C ARG A 50 13.39 -1.63 0.53
N ALA A 51 13.84 -0.85 -0.45
CA ALA A 51 14.79 0.24 -0.23
C ALA A 51 14.20 1.34 0.66
N TRP A 52 12.96 1.75 0.39
CA TRP A 52 12.27 2.75 1.18
C TRP A 52 12.07 2.34 2.63
N LYS A 53 11.69 1.07 2.88
CA LYS A 53 11.55 0.58 4.26
C LYS A 53 12.83 0.83 5.06
N ARG A 54 14.01 0.52 4.49
CA ARG A 54 15.30 0.75 5.17
C ARG A 54 15.57 2.23 5.42
N ILE A 55 15.25 3.09 4.45
CA ILE A 55 15.44 4.55 4.55
C ILE A 55 14.51 5.12 5.62
N ARG A 56 13.23 4.73 5.60
CA ARG A 56 12.22 5.11 6.61
C ARG A 56 12.64 4.69 8.01
N ASP A 57 12.99 3.42 8.19
CA ASP A 57 13.37 2.88 9.51
C ASP A 57 14.61 3.60 10.06
N ARG A 58 15.58 3.93 9.20
CA ARG A 58 16.75 4.75 9.57
C ARG A 58 16.35 6.16 9.97
N LYS A 59 15.51 6.84 9.18
CA LYS A 59 15.07 8.22 9.45
C LYS A 59 14.27 8.33 10.76
N ILE A 60 13.37 7.38 11.04
CA ILE A 60 12.63 7.33 12.32
C ILE A 60 13.59 7.09 13.50
N ARG A 61 14.62 6.25 13.34
CA ARG A 61 15.61 6.04 14.40
C ARG A 61 16.44 7.30 14.69
N GLU A 62 16.80 8.07 13.67
CA GLU A 62 17.57 9.32 13.78
C GLU A 62 16.71 10.49 14.27
N SER A 63 15.43 10.50 13.95
CA SER A 63 14.48 11.55 14.30
C SER A 63 13.18 10.89 14.81
N PRO A 64 13.16 10.41 16.07
CA PRO A 64 12.04 9.64 16.62
C PRO A 64 10.84 10.49 17.01
N MET A 65 10.99 11.82 16.99
CA MET A 65 9.95 12.78 17.32
C MET A 65 9.46 13.49 16.05
N CYS A 66 8.20 13.91 16.05
CA CYS A 66 7.61 14.70 14.99
C CYS A 66 8.34 16.05 14.88
N GLU A 67 9.05 16.24 13.78
CA GLU A 67 9.85 17.45 13.54
C GLU A 67 8.99 18.71 13.46
N GLU A 68 7.74 18.59 13.02
CA GLU A 68 6.83 19.73 12.98
C GLU A 68 6.35 20.09 14.38
N CYS A 69 5.91 19.11 15.19
CA CYS A 69 5.51 19.36 16.58
C CYS A 69 6.64 19.97 17.40
N LEU A 70 7.88 19.49 17.21
CA LEU A 70 9.05 20.02 17.93
C LEU A 70 9.29 21.51 17.66
N LYS A 71 9.08 22.00 16.44
CA LYS A 71 9.20 23.44 16.13
C LYS A 71 8.21 24.29 16.93
N HIS A 72 7.05 23.73 17.24
CA HIS A 72 6.00 24.38 18.03
C HIS A 72 6.12 24.10 19.54
N GLY A 73 7.18 23.43 19.98
CA GLY A 73 7.42 23.10 21.39
C GLY A 73 6.66 21.87 21.91
N PHE A 74 6.05 21.07 21.03
CA PHE A 74 5.32 19.86 21.39
C PHE A 74 6.15 18.59 21.14
N TYR A 75 6.02 17.63 22.04
CA TYR A 75 6.77 16.37 22.00
C TYR A 75 5.85 15.21 21.62
N HIS A 76 5.62 15.03 20.33
CA HIS A 76 4.91 13.86 19.80
C HIS A 76 5.88 12.89 19.10
N PRO A 77 5.72 11.57 19.27
CA PRO A 77 6.51 10.59 18.53
C PRO A 77 6.21 10.69 17.02
N ALA A 78 7.22 10.41 16.21
CA ALA A 78 7.05 10.26 14.77
C ALA A 78 6.53 8.86 14.45
N GLU A 79 5.52 8.79 13.59
CA GLU A 79 4.90 7.54 13.13
C GLU A 79 5.18 7.30 11.63
N GLU A 80 5.31 8.38 10.88
CA GLU A 80 5.41 8.36 9.41
C GLU A 80 6.58 9.24 8.95
N VAL A 81 7.12 8.93 7.77
CA VAL A 81 8.15 9.74 7.12
C VAL A 81 7.57 10.26 5.82
N HIS A 82 7.55 11.58 5.69
CA HIS A 82 6.99 12.29 4.54
C HIS A 82 8.11 12.86 3.66
N HIS A 83 7.87 12.93 2.35
CA HIS A 83 8.74 13.63 1.40
C HIS A 83 8.36 15.11 1.34
N ARG A 84 9.30 16.04 1.53
CA ARG A 84 9.01 17.49 1.43
C ARG A 84 8.59 17.85 0.00
N VAL A 85 9.32 17.35 -0.98
CA VAL A 85 8.97 17.37 -2.40
C VAL A 85 8.52 15.97 -2.81
N PRO A 86 7.30 15.78 -3.33
CA PRO A 86 6.82 14.49 -3.83
C PRO A 86 7.74 13.90 -4.89
N LEU A 87 7.86 12.56 -4.95
CA LEU A 87 8.65 11.90 -6.00
C LEU A 87 8.13 12.22 -7.42
N SER A 88 6.81 12.41 -7.58
CA SER A 88 6.18 12.80 -8.85
C SER A 88 6.64 14.16 -9.35
N GLU A 89 7.16 15.01 -8.46
CA GLU A 89 7.66 16.35 -8.76
C GLU A 89 9.20 16.40 -8.72
N GLY A 90 9.87 15.24 -8.78
CA GLY A 90 11.33 15.15 -8.77
C GLY A 90 11.95 15.05 -7.37
N GLY A 91 11.16 14.84 -6.33
CA GLY A 91 11.67 14.54 -4.99
C GLY A 91 12.54 13.29 -4.95
N THR A 92 13.46 13.23 -3.98
CA THR A 92 14.37 12.10 -3.76
C THR A 92 14.14 11.45 -2.40
N HIS A 93 14.75 10.28 -2.17
CA HIS A 93 14.80 9.65 -0.83
C HIS A 93 15.97 10.14 0.04
N GLU A 94 16.59 11.27 -0.33
CA GLU A 94 17.67 11.86 0.44
C GLU A 94 17.16 12.42 1.77
N ARG A 95 18.01 12.38 2.81
CA ARG A 95 17.65 12.83 4.16
C ARG A 95 17.12 14.27 4.20
N SER A 96 17.62 15.15 3.34
CA SER A 96 17.18 16.55 3.19
C SER A 96 15.71 16.65 2.76
N ASN A 97 15.25 15.72 1.92
CA ASN A 97 13.88 15.67 1.43
C ASN A 97 12.92 14.89 2.34
N LEU A 98 13.38 14.35 3.47
CA LEU A 98 12.56 13.54 4.38
C LEU A 98 12.29 14.27 5.69
N VAL A 99 11.06 14.13 6.19
CA VAL A 99 10.65 14.68 7.48
C VAL A 99 9.90 13.62 8.28
N SER A 100 10.28 13.43 9.54
CA SER A 100 9.59 12.54 10.49
C SER A 100 8.39 13.26 11.10
N LEU A 101 7.18 12.71 10.95
CA LEU A 101 5.93 13.33 11.38
C LEU A 101 5.06 12.36 12.19
N CYS A 102 4.27 12.90 13.12
CA CYS A 102 3.13 12.18 13.69
C CYS A 102 2.00 12.09 12.65
N ARG A 103 1.03 11.18 12.86
CA ARG A 103 -0.05 10.95 11.89
C ARG A 103 -0.83 12.23 11.53
N SER A 104 -1.12 13.08 12.51
CA SER A 104 -1.88 14.31 12.28
C SER A 104 -1.12 15.33 11.42
N CYS A 105 0.17 15.56 11.70
CA CYS A 105 1.02 16.42 10.88
C CYS A 105 1.24 15.84 9.49
N HIS A 106 1.36 14.51 9.37
CA HIS A 106 1.51 13.83 8.09
C HIS A 106 0.29 14.06 7.17
N MET A 107 -0.92 13.92 7.71
CA MET A 107 -2.15 14.18 6.95
C MET A 107 -2.33 15.65 6.54
N LYS A 108 -1.86 16.58 7.38
CA LYS A 108 -1.84 18.03 7.05
C LYS A 108 -0.89 18.30 5.88
N ALA A 109 0.33 17.76 5.93
CA ALA A 109 1.32 17.91 4.85
C ALA A 109 0.80 17.42 3.49
N HIS A 110 0.14 16.26 3.45
CA HIS A 110 -0.52 15.80 2.23
C HIS A 110 -1.66 16.72 1.75
N GLY A 111 -2.38 17.34 2.67
CA GLY A 111 -3.44 18.30 2.36
C GLY A 111 -2.90 19.57 1.72
N GLU A 112 -1.81 20.12 2.27
CA GLU A 112 -1.14 21.33 1.78
C GLU A 112 -0.54 21.13 0.39
N LEU A 113 0.03 19.96 0.13
CA LEU A 113 0.60 19.60 -1.18
C LEU A 113 -0.44 19.12 -2.20
N GLY A 114 -1.70 18.96 -1.81
CA GLY A 114 -2.73 18.36 -2.69
C GLY A 114 -2.46 16.89 -3.04
N THR A 115 -1.54 16.22 -2.36
CA THR A 115 -1.12 14.82 -2.62
C THR A 115 -1.86 13.79 -1.76
N ARG A 116 -3.00 14.17 -1.17
CA ARG A 116 -3.83 13.24 -0.38
C ARG A 116 -4.17 12.03 -1.24
N LYS A 117 -3.67 10.86 -0.84
CA LYS A 117 -4.19 9.60 -1.37
C LYS A 117 -5.64 9.45 -0.89
N PRO A 118 -6.60 9.09 -1.77
CA PRO A 118 -7.92 8.73 -1.31
C PRO A 118 -7.78 7.60 -0.29
N HIS A 119 -8.42 7.76 0.86
CA HIS A 119 -8.42 6.76 1.93
C HIS A 119 -9.09 5.51 1.35
N SER A 120 -8.31 4.51 0.94
CA SER A 120 -8.88 3.19 0.60
C SER A 120 -9.32 2.58 1.93
N TYR A 121 -10.61 2.70 2.22
CA TYR A 121 -11.27 1.88 3.23
C TYR A 121 -11.21 0.43 2.74
N ASP A 122 -10.19 -0.30 3.17
CA ASP A 122 -10.27 -1.75 3.27
C ASP A 122 -10.30 -2.05 4.78
N ASP A 123 -11.51 -2.44 5.22
CA ASP A 123 -11.94 -2.85 6.56
C ASP A 123 -11.26 -4.17 6.98
#